data_AF-A0A9D2R3W6-F1
#
_entry.id   AF-A0A9D2R3W6-F1
#
_cell.length_a   1.000
_cell.length_b   1.000
_cell.length_c   1.000
_cell.angle_alpha   90.00
_cell.angle_beta   90.00
_cell.angle_gamma   90.00
#
_symmetry.space_group_name_H-M   'P 1'
#
loop_
_entity.id
_entity.type
_entity.pdbx_description
1 polymer ?
#
loop_
_entity_poly.entity_id
_entity_poly.type
_entity_poly.pdbx_seq_one_letter_code
_entity_poly.pdbx_strand_id
1 'polypeptide(L)' 'MTAPAAGGQAVCPKCGASVPAGSKFCLSCGEKMEANASFCPNCGRPLPAGAKFCSECGAPVQR' A
#
# COMPACT_ATOMS: atom_id res chain seq x y z
N MET A 1 -15.27 24.54 -5.45
CA MET A 1 -14.86 24.06 -4.11
C MET A 1 -15.21 22.57 -4.08
N THR A 2 -14.34 21.57 -3.97
CA THR A 2 -12.92 21.47 -3.64
C THR A 2 -12.40 20.22 -4.35
N ALA A 3 -11.25 20.27 -5.01
CA ALA A 3 -10.55 19.09 -5.51
C ALA A 3 -9.11 19.19 -5.04
N PRO A 4 -8.73 18.41 -4.01
CA PRO A 4 -7.35 18.08 -3.81
C PRO A 4 -7.14 16.56 -3.89
N ALA A 5 -5.89 16.25 -4.19
CA ALA A 5 -5.25 14.94 -4.10
C ALA A 5 -5.49 14.00 -5.29
N ALA A 6 -4.58 14.12 -6.26
CA ALA A 6 -3.88 12.95 -6.76
C ALA A 6 -3.27 12.17 -5.57
N GLY A 7 -4.10 11.44 -4.85
CA GLY A 7 -3.69 10.39 -3.92
C GLY A 7 -3.82 9.09 -4.68
N GLY A 8 -2.75 8.30 -4.76
CA GLY A 8 -2.84 6.94 -5.29
C GLY A 8 -4.03 6.23 -4.64
N GLN A 9 -4.89 5.58 -5.40
CA GLN A 9 -5.99 4.82 -4.81
C GLN A 9 -5.51 3.38 -4.72
N ALA A 10 -5.33 2.87 -3.51
CA ALA A 10 -4.99 1.48 -3.30
C ALA A 10 -6.28 0.66 -3.39
N VAL A 11 -6.30 -0.34 -4.27
CA VAL A 11 -7.45 -1.25 -4.37
C VAL A 11 -7.31 -2.30 -3.30
N CYS A 12 -8.38 -2.53 -2.53
CA CYS A 12 -8.37 -3.56 -1.52
C CYS A 12 -8.32 -4.95 -2.18
N PRO A 13 -7.31 -5.79 -1.89
CA PRO A 13 -7.19 -7.11 -2.52
C PRO A 13 -8.25 -8.11 -2.02
N LYS A 14 -8.91 -7.82 -0.89
CA LYS A 14 -9.96 -8.67 -0.31
C LYS A 14 -11.34 -8.45 -0.92
N CYS A 15 -11.70 -7.20 -1.19
CA CYS A 15 -13.06 -6.85 -1.62
C CYS A 15 -13.09 -6.06 -2.94
N GLY A 16 -11.94 -5.64 -3.47
CA GLY A 16 -11.86 -4.82 -4.69
C GLY A 16 -12.27 -3.36 -4.51
N ALA A 17 -12.58 -2.93 -3.28
CA ALA A 17 -12.97 -1.53 -3.05
C ALA A 17 -11.78 -0.58 -3.24
N SER A 18 -12.05 0.57 -3.84
CA SER A 18 -11.08 1.66 -3.98
C SER A 18 -10.88 2.33 -2.62
N VAL A 19 -9.65 2.25 -2.09
CA VAL A 19 -9.29 2.84 -0.80
C VAL A 19 -8.30 3.98 -1.06
N PRO A 20 -8.48 5.15 -0.41
CA PRO A 20 -7.53 6.27 -0.57
C PRO A 20 -6.13 5.88 -0.07
N ALA A 21 -5.06 6.17 -0.81
CA ALA A 21 -3.69 6.08 -0.27
C ALA A 21 -3.59 6.99 0.96
N GLY A 22 -2.92 6.48 2.00
CA GLY A 22 -2.98 7.02 3.36
C GLY A 22 -3.95 6.30 4.31
N SER A 23 -4.97 5.58 3.81
CA SER A 23 -5.90 4.86 4.69
C SER A 23 -5.33 3.51 5.15
N LYS A 24 -5.06 3.37 6.46
CA LYS A 24 -4.53 2.14 7.10
C LYS A 24 -5.46 0.92 7.04
N PHE A 25 -6.67 1.08 6.53
CA PHE A 25 -7.73 0.09 6.53
C PHE A 25 -8.67 0.35 5.35
N CYS A 26 -9.23 -0.71 4.80
CA CYS A 26 -10.28 -0.65 3.81
C CYS A 26 -11.58 -0.20 4.49
N LEU A 27 -12.10 0.94 4.04
CA LEU A 27 -13.34 1.52 4.55
C LEU A 27 -14.59 0.72 4.16
N SER A 28 -14.48 -0.18 3.17
CA SER A 28 -15.62 -1.00 2.72
C SER A 28 -15.71 -2.35 3.39
N CYS A 29 -14.59 -3.02 3.71
CA CYS A 29 -14.60 -4.37 4.30
C CYS A 29 -13.94 -4.45 5.69
N GLY A 30 -13.28 -3.37 6.14
CA GLY A 30 -12.57 -3.34 7.42
C GLY A 30 -11.17 -3.98 7.39
N GLU A 31 -10.70 -4.44 6.22
CA GLU A 31 -9.39 -5.10 6.13
C GLU A 31 -8.24 -4.11 6.36
N LYS A 32 -7.22 -4.47 7.14
CA LYS A 32 -6.06 -3.60 7.32
C LYS A 32 -5.28 -3.45 6.01
N MET A 33 -5.15 -2.21 5.55
CA MET A 33 -4.50 -1.80 4.30
C MET A 33 -3.43 -0.78 4.68
N GLU A 34 -2.17 -1.15 4.86
CA GLU A 34 -1.13 -0.15 5.17
C GLU A 34 -0.84 0.71 3.95
N ALA A 35 -1.59 1.80 3.79
CA ALA A 35 -1.50 2.69 2.64
C ALA A 35 -0.28 3.62 2.62
N ASN A 36 0.78 3.23 3.34
CA ASN A 36 2.13 3.78 3.27
C ASN A 36 3.20 2.66 3.14
N ALA A 37 2.76 1.43 2.86
CA ALA A 37 3.65 0.34 2.58
C ALA A 37 4.04 0.40 1.10
N SER A 38 5.31 0.72 0.84
CA SER A 38 5.88 0.52 -0.50
C SER A 38 5.77 -0.96 -0.85
N PHE A 39 5.40 -1.33 -2.06
CA PHE A 39 5.39 -2.74 -2.44
C PHE A 39 6.74 -3.14 -3.00
N CYS A 40 7.19 -4.36 -2.69
CA CYS A 40 8.44 -4.87 -3.23
C CYS A 40 8.33 -5.01 -4.75
N PRO A 41 9.23 -4.40 -5.53
CA PRO A 41 9.20 -4.52 -7.00
C PRO A 41 9.53 -5.94 -7.48
N ASN A 42 10.13 -6.79 -6.63
CA ASN A 42 10.46 -8.18 -6.97
C ASN A 42 9.32 -9.16 -6.69
N CYS A 43 8.64 -9.05 -5.55
CA CYS A 43 7.63 -10.03 -5.13
C CYS A 43 6.22 -9.46 -4.92
N GLY A 44 6.04 -8.14 -5.02
CA GLY A 44 4.76 -7.46 -4.85
C GLY A 44 4.24 -7.41 -3.40
N ARG A 45 5.03 -7.85 -2.40
CA ARG A 45 4.61 -7.81 -0.99
C ARG A 45 4.77 -6.42 -0.36
N PRO A 46 3.89 -6.06 0.58
CA PRO A 46 3.97 -4.79 1.28
C PRO A 46 5.26 -4.73 2.11
N LEU A 47 6.00 -3.66 1.95
CA LEU A 47 7.20 -3.34 2.69
C LEU A 47 6.88 -2.28 3.72
N PRO A 48 7.48 -2.38 4.92
CA PRO A 48 7.35 -1.31 5.90
C PRO A 48 7.96 -0.01 5.35
N ALA A 49 7.40 1.13 5.80
CA ALA A 49 7.91 2.44 5.43
C ALA A 49 9.39 2.57 5.83
N GLY A 50 10.27 2.82 4.86
CA GLY A 50 11.72 2.88 5.07
C GLY A 50 12.47 1.54 5.01
N ALA A 51 11.82 0.45 4.58
CA ALA A 51 12.50 -0.82 4.33
C ALA A 51 13.56 -0.66 3.23
N LYS A 52 14.80 -1.09 3.50
CA LYS A 52 15.87 -1.16 2.48
C LYS A 52 15.86 -2.45 1.69
N PHE A 53 15.33 -3.50 2.28
CA PHE A 53 15.26 -4.85 1.75
C PHE A 53 13.92 -5.47 2.09
N CYS A 54 13.47 -6.34 1.21
CA CYS A 54 12.29 -7.16 1.37
C CYS A 54 12.57 -8.27 2.38
N SER A 55 11.98 -8.20 3.57
CA SER A 55 12.12 -9.24 4.61
C SER A 55 11.55 -10.60 4.20
N GLU A 56 10.80 -10.63 3.10
CA GLU A 56 10.06 -11.79 2.63
C GLU A 56 10.75 -12.51 1.50
N CYS A 57 11.36 -11.75 0.59
CA CYS A 57 12.01 -12.26 -0.62
C CYS A 57 13.52 -12.02 -0.64
N GLY A 58 14.06 -11.24 0.31
CA GLY A 58 15.48 -10.90 0.39
C GLY A 58 15.95 -9.85 -0.62
N ALA A 59 15.12 -9.46 -1.59
CA ALA A 59 15.50 -8.49 -2.61
C ALA A 59 15.67 -7.07 -2.04
N PRO A 60 16.63 -6.27 -2.54
CA PRO A 60 16.75 -4.86 -2.19
C PRO A 60 15.58 -4.07 -2.77
N VAL A 61 15.03 -3.14 -1.99
CA VAL A 61 13.81 -2.37 -2.36
C VAL A 61 14.01 -0.87 -2.26
N GLN A 62 15.01 -0.43 -1.51
CA GLN A 62 15.49 0.94 -1.55
C GLN A 62 16.56 1.05 -2.64
N ARG A 63 16.40 2.02 -3.54
CA ARG A 63 17.47 2.46 -4.44
C ARG A 63 18.02 3.79 -3.96
#